data_AF-A0A2C5XYR7-F1
#
_entry.id   AF-A0A2C5XYR7-F1
#
_cell.length_a   1.000
_cell.length_b   1.000
_cell.length_c   1.000
_cell.angle_alpha   90.00
_cell.angle_beta   90.00
_cell.angle_gamma   90.00
#
_symmetry.space_group_name_H-M   'P 1'
#
loop_
_entity.id
_entity.type
_entity.pdbx_description
1 polymer ?
#
loop_
_entity_poly.entity_id
_entity_poly.type
_entity_poly.pdbx_seq_one_letter_code
_entity_poly.pdbx_strand_id
1 'polypeptide(L)'
;MLEKLIAAVLSVQSSLTDTASQRLALLDQLLLTGHERGLSIWTTDMLVNLIEMVVASPAYGPELQRTQTNLELLLAETMSSSLEQNQLLRLLHVYAMRGDWDRFWDTFRSPVRFQQGRWPALYEFAFCSLAATNDARLCTDALRWVLPEMLHEPSRVPFSTPLYDSLRACILVADPMAEDLLHHPPDTGGVRLTESRKLQRREFVRVLGEVEALRRQWLDEAARSRL
;
A
#
# COMPACT_ATOMS: atom_id res chain seq x y z
N MET A 1 6.08 23.21 14.73
CA MET A 1 6.35 24.47 13.99
C MET A 1 7.32 24.23 12.83
N LEU A 2 8.45 23.55 13.08
CA LEU A 2 9.44 23.18 12.06
C LEU A 2 8.84 22.35 10.90
N GLU A 3 8.10 21.29 11.20
CA GLU A 3 7.44 20.44 10.19
C GLU A 3 6.53 21.23 9.25
N LYS A 4 5.78 22.22 9.78
CA LYS A 4 4.92 23.08 8.96
C LYS A 4 5.73 23.95 7.99
N LEU A 5 6.91 24.42 8.41
CA LEU A 5 7.80 25.19 7.55
C LEU A 5 8.43 24.31 6.48
N ILE A 6 8.85 23.10 6.84
CA ILE A 6 9.40 22.13 5.90
C ILE A 6 8.33 21.73 4.87
N ALA A 7 7.12 21.42 5.33
CA ALA A 7 5.98 21.14 4.46
C ALA A 7 5.71 22.30 3.51
N ALA A 8 5.74 23.54 4.00
CA ALA A 8 5.56 24.72 3.16
C ALA A 8 6.63 24.80 2.07
N VAL A 9 7.93 24.68 2.43
CA VAL A 9 9.05 24.71 1.47
C VAL A 9 8.92 23.62 0.40
N LEU A 10 8.58 22.40 0.81
CA LEU A 10 8.51 21.26 -0.11
C LEU A 10 7.22 21.23 -0.94
N SER A 11 6.13 21.85 -0.49
CA SER A 11 4.84 21.86 -1.22
C SER A 11 4.60 23.07 -2.12
N VAL A 12 5.45 24.11 -2.07
CA VAL A 12 5.27 25.31 -2.91
C VAL A 12 5.12 24.92 -4.38
N GLN A 13 4.06 25.38 -5.04
CA GLN A 13 3.96 25.29 -6.50
C GLN A 13 4.72 26.47 -7.10
N SER A 14 5.69 26.19 -7.97
CA SER A 14 6.47 27.20 -8.66
C SER A 14 6.31 27.04 -10.17
N SER A 15 6.13 28.14 -10.87
CA SER A 15 6.19 28.17 -12.34
C SER A 15 7.61 28.05 -12.88
N LEU A 16 8.63 28.15 -12.01
CA LEU A 16 10.03 27.98 -12.37
C LEU A 16 10.38 26.49 -12.41
N THR A 17 10.99 26.07 -13.52
CA THR A 17 11.66 24.77 -13.64
C THR A 17 12.89 24.75 -12.74
N ASP A 18 13.22 23.57 -12.18
CA ASP A 18 14.45 23.34 -11.42
C ASP A 18 14.55 24.03 -10.04
N THR A 19 13.47 23.94 -9.25
CA THR A 19 13.47 24.46 -7.86
C THR A 19 13.94 23.43 -6.81
N ALA A 20 14.32 22.22 -7.23
CA ALA A 20 14.66 21.13 -6.31
C ALA A 20 15.85 21.47 -5.42
N SER A 21 16.96 21.97 -5.98
CA SER A 21 18.16 22.31 -5.22
C SER A 21 17.91 23.44 -4.22
N GLN A 22 17.09 24.43 -4.59
CA GLN A 22 16.71 25.54 -3.70
C GLN A 22 15.87 25.04 -2.52
N ARG A 23 14.92 24.13 -2.76
CA ARG A 23 14.11 23.51 -1.70
C ARG A 23 14.98 22.70 -0.75
N LEU A 24 15.95 21.95 -1.28
CA LEU A 24 16.89 21.17 -0.48
C LEU A 24 17.79 22.07 0.37
N ALA A 25 18.31 23.16 -0.19
CA ALA A 25 19.10 24.11 0.58
C ALA A 25 18.30 24.75 1.74
N LEU A 26 17.04 25.10 1.50
CA LEU A 26 16.14 25.60 2.54
C LEU A 26 15.80 24.53 3.58
N LEU A 27 15.60 23.29 3.14
CA LEU A 27 15.38 22.16 4.04
C LEU A 27 16.59 21.97 4.97
N ASP A 28 17.81 21.95 4.44
CA ASP A 28 19.04 21.80 5.21
C ASP A 28 19.20 22.92 6.24
N GLN A 29 18.92 24.17 5.85
CA GLN A 29 18.95 25.32 6.77
C GLN A 29 17.92 25.18 7.90
N LEU A 30 16.71 24.73 7.58
CA LEU A 30 15.65 24.52 8.57
C LEU A 30 16.01 23.39 9.53
N LEU A 31 16.55 22.28 9.04
CA LEU A 31 17.00 21.15 9.86
C LEU A 31 18.16 21.56 10.78
N LEU A 32 19.16 22.28 10.25
CA LEU A 32 20.28 22.79 11.03
C LEU A 32 19.80 23.74 12.13
N THR A 33 18.97 24.72 11.79
CA THR A 33 18.40 25.67 12.75
C THR A 33 17.55 24.96 13.82
N GLY A 34 16.81 23.91 13.42
CA GLY A 34 16.04 23.09 14.35
C GLY A 34 16.94 22.36 15.34
N HIS A 35 18.02 21.76 14.84
CA HIS A 35 19.02 21.08 15.66
C HIS A 35 19.71 22.02 16.65
N GLU A 36 20.14 23.19 16.20
CA GLU A 36 20.75 24.23 17.05
C GLU A 36 19.82 24.71 18.17
N ARG A 37 18.51 24.61 17.96
CA ARG A 37 17.47 24.91 18.96
C ARG A 37 17.09 23.72 19.85
N GLY A 38 17.82 22.61 19.75
CA GLY A 38 17.60 21.40 20.54
C GLY A 38 16.38 20.58 20.12
N LEU A 39 15.86 20.77 18.90
CA LEU A 39 14.81 19.90 18.37
C LEU A 39 15.39 18.54 17.97
N SER A 40 14.69 17.47 18.32
CA SER A 40 15.06 16.12 17.90
C SER A 40 14.66 15.92 16.44
N ILE A 41 15.62 16.18 15.54
CA ILE A 41 15.41 16.09 14.09
C ILE A 41 15.61 14.67 13.51
N TRP A 42 16.20 13.76 14.29
CA TRP A 42 16.57 12.41 13.84
C TRP A 42 15.71 11.32 14.47
N THR A 43 14.44 11.63 14.78
CA THR A 43 13.48 10.61 15.21
C THR A 43 12.92 9.87 13.99
N THR A 44 12.47 8.64 14.20
CA THR A 44 11.76 7.85 13.17
C THR A 44 10.59 8.63 12.57
N ASP A 45 9.81 9.31 13.39
CA ASP A 45 8.67 10.10 12.93
C ASP A 45 9.10 11.25 12.02
N MET A 46 10.15 11.98 12.41
CA MET A 46 10.67 13.08 11.59
C MET A 46 11.22 12.59 10.25
N LEU A 47 11.93 11.46 10.23
CA LEU A 47 12.44 10.85 8.99
C LEU A 47 11.30 10.42 8.07
N VAL A 48 10.25 9.78 8.61
CA VAL A 48 9.04 9.43 7.85
C VAL A 48 8.36 10.69 7.30
N ASN A 49 8.22 11.74 8.12
CA ASN A 49 7.65 13.03 7.70
C ASN A 49 8.45 13.64 6.55
N LEU A 50 9.78 13.62 6.63
CA LEU A 50 10.67 14.15 5.60
C LEU A 50 10.56 13.37 4.29
N ILE A 51 10.59 12.04 4.36
CA ILE A 51 10.43 11.17 3.19
C ILE A 51 9.08 11.45 2.52
N GLU A 52 8.00 11.48 3.29
CA GLU A 52 6.67 11.78 2.76
C GLU A 52 6.63 13.12 2.03
N MET A 53 7.14 14.19 2.65
CA MET A 53 7.14 15.53 2.06
C MET A 53 8.02 15.64 0.82
N VAL A 54 9.17 14.96 0.81
CA VAL A 54 10.08 14.92 -0.35
C VAL A 54 9.40 14.21 -1.52
N VAL A 55 8.79 13.05 -1.28
CA VAL A 55 8.12 12.25 -2.31
C VAL A 55 6.85 12.96 -2.81
N ALA A 56 6.10 13.63 -1.94
CA ALA A 56 4.91 14.39 -2.30
C ALA A 56 5.22 15.73 -3.02
N SER A 57 6.47 16.19 -3.02
CA SER A 57 6.85 17.48 -3.60
C SER A 57 6.51 17.58 -5.10
N PRO A 58 5.88 18.67 -5.58
CA PRO A 58 5.62 18.85 -7.01
C PRO A 58 6.91 19.00 -7.84
N ALA A 59 8.03 19.34 -7.19
CA ALA A 59 9.35 19.43 -7.83
C ALA A 59 10.14 18.10 -7.76
N TYR A 60 9.45 16.97 -7.51
CA TYR A 60 10.07 15.66 -7.44
C TYR A 60 10.79 15.31 -8.75
N GLY A 61 12.04 14.86 -8.62
CA GLY A 61 12.98 14.67 -9.70
C GLY A 61 14.26 14.01 -9.18
N PRO A 62 15.34 13.92 -9.97
CA PRO A 62 16.52 13.13 -9.62
C PRO A 62 17.21 13.59 -8.33
N GLU A 63 17.18 14.89 -8.02
CA GLU A 63 17.77 15.42 -6.79
C GLU A 63 16.95 15.02 -5.55
N LEU A 64 15.64 15.24 -5.57
CA LEU A 64 14.76 14.84 -4.48
C LEU A 64 14.70 13.32 -4.30
N GLN A 65 14.83 12.54 -5.38
CA GLN A 65 14.94 11.08 -5.30
C GLN A 65 16.23 10.64 -4.60
N ARG A 66 17.37 11.30 -4.86
CA ARG A 66 18.62 11.04 -4.11
C ARG A 66 18.46 11.37 -2.63
N THR A 67 17.85 12.51 -2.31
CA THR A 67 17.56 12.88 -0.92
C THR A 67 16.64 11.87 -0.25
N GLN A 68 15.58 11.42 -0.94
CA GLN A 68 14.71 10.36 -0.44
C GLN A 68 15.52 9.10 -0.12
N THR A 69 16.36 8.59 -1.04
CA THR A 69 17.17 7.40 -0.79
C THR A 69 18.10 7.57 0.41
N ASN A 70 18.69 8.75 0.61
CA ASN A 70 19.51 9.02 1.77
C ASN A 70 18.69 9.02 3.07
N LEU A 71 17.49 9.62 3.06
CA LEU A 71 16.58 9.61 4.21
C LEU A 71 16.06 8.20 4.52
N GLU A 72 15.76 7.39 3.51
CA GLU A 72 15.37 5.98 3.65
C GLU A 72 16.48 5.15 4.28
N LEU A 73 17.74 5.39 3.89
CA LEU A 73 18.90 4.74 4.51
C LEU A 73 19.02 5.12 5.99
N LEU A 74 18.93 6.41 6.32
CA LEU A 74 18.95 6.88 7.70
C LEU A 74 17.78 6.31 8.52
N LEU A 75 16.60 6.19 7.92
CA LEU A 75 15.45 5.56 8.56
C LEU A 75 15.76 4.09 8.88
N ALA A 76 16.28 3.34 7.92
CA ALA A 76 16.65 1.94 8.12
C ALA A 76 17.74 1.75 9.20
N GLU A 77 18.72 2.66 9.29
CA GLU A 77 19.78 2.63 10.30
C GLU A 77 19.28 3.00 11.70
N THR A 78 18.29 3.89 11.81
CA THR A 78 17.74 4.35 13.10
C THR A 78 16.62 3.46 13.64
N MET A 79 16.01 2.62 12.79
CA MET A 79 14.93 1.72 13.17
C MET A 79 15.43 0.58 14.07
N SER A 80 15.06 0.66 15.35
CA SER A 80 15.21 -0.44 16.32
C SER A 80 13.98 -1.34 16.43
N SER A 81 12.83 -0.89 15.88
CA SER A 81 11.55 -1.59 15.84
C SER A 81 10.83 -1.35 14.51
N SER A 82 9.77 -2.11 14.25
CA SER A 82 8.86 -1.83 13.13
C SER A 82 8.29 -0.42 13.24
N LEU A 83 8.02 0.20 12.08
CA LEU A 83 7.27 1.44 12.01
C LEU A 83 5.88 1.27 12.62
N GLU A 84 5.38 2.35 13.23
CA GLU A 84 3.99 2.40 13.65
C GLU A 84 3.04 2.32 12.46
N GLN A 85 1.82 1.84 12.70
CA GLN A 85 0.82 1.64 11.65
C GLN A 85 0.58 2.90 10.80
N ASN A 86 0.49 4.07 11.43
CA ASN A 86 0.28 5.34 10.72
C ASN A 86 1.49 5.69 9.84
N GLN A 87 2.71 5.58 10.38
CA GLN A 87 3.94 5.87 9.66
C GLN A 87 4.09 4.99 8.41
N LEU A 88 3.81 3.69 8.56
CA LEU A 88 3.88 2.74 7.44
C LEU A 88 2.84 3.06 6.36
N LEU A 89 1.59 3.34 6.74
CA LEU A 89 0.53 3.68 5.79
C LEU A 89 0.82 4.99 5.03
N ARG A 90 1.41 5.99 5.69
CA ARG A 90 1.83 7.25 5.05
C ARG A 90 2.90 7.02 3.98
N LEU A 91 3.92 6.21 4.28
CA LEU A 91 4.94 5.84 3.29
C LEU A 91 4.34 5.07 2.11
N LEU A 92 3.50 4.07 2.37
CA LEU A 92 2.80 3.35 1.32
C LEU A 92 1.97 4.27 0.43
N HIS A 93 1.28 5.24 1.03
CA HIS A 93 0.47 6.20 0.29
C HIS A 93 1.30 7.02 -0.70
N VAL A 94 2.42 7.60 -0.27
CA VAL A 94 3.25 8.42 -1.16
C VAL A 94 3.96 7.58 -2.23
N TYR A 95 4.36 6.35 -1.93
CA TYR A 95 4.94 5.45 -2.93
C TYR A 95 3.91 5.00 -3.96
N ALA A 96 2.69 4.64 -3.52
CA ALA A 96 1.59 4.31 -4.42
C ALA A 96 1.22 5.49 -5.32
N MET A 97 1.13 6.71 -4.76
CA MET A 97 0.86 7.93 -5.55
C MET A 97 1.89 8.17 -6.66
N ARG A 98 3.15 7.77 -6.44
CA ARG A 98 4.23 7.88 -7.44
C ARG A 98 4.34 6.67 -8.36
N GLY A 99 3.56 5.62 -8.11
CA GLY A 99 3.70 4.34 -8.82
C GLY A 99 5.03 3.63 -8.52
N ASP A 100 5.68 3.95 -7.41
CA ASP A 100 6.94 3.34 -6.99
C ASP A 100 6.66 2.03 -6.24
N TRP A 101 6.30 1.00 -7.02
CA TRP A 101 5.86 -0.29 -6.48
C TRP A 101 6.98 -1.05 -5.77
N ASP A 102 8.24 -0.86 -6.16
CA ASP A 102 9.37 -1.51 -5.50
C ASP A 102 9.50 -1.05 -4.04
N ARG A 103 9.48 0.28 -3.81
CA ARG A 103 9.49 0.85 -2.45
C ARG A 103 8.21 0.57 -1.68
N PHE A 104 7.08 0.61 -2.37
CA PHE A 104 5.79 0.23 -1.79
C PHE A 104 5.87 -1.17 -1.19
N TRP A 105 6.34 -2.14 -1.97
CA TRP A 105 6.40 -3.53 -1.55
C TRP A 105 7.47 -3.79 -0.49
N ASP A 106 8.60 -3.08 -0.55
CA ASP A 106 9.61 -3.14 0.52
C ASP A 106 9.02 -2.69 1.87
N THR A 107 8.30 -1.57 1.84
CA THR A 107 7.63 -0.98 3.01
C THR A 107 6.53 -1.88 3.55
N PHE A 108 5.70 -2.44 2.66
CA PHE A 108 4.62 -3.38 3.01
C PHE A 108 5.14 -4.63 3.73
N ARG A 109 6.32 -5.13 3.33
CA ARG A 109 6.97 -6.30 3.95
C ARG A 109 7.76 -5.97 5.22
N SER A 110 7.94 -4.69 5.56
CA SER A 110 8.77 -4.30 6.71
C SER A 110 8.33 -4.89 8.06
N PRO A 111 7.03 -5.04 8.42
CA PRO A 111 6.65 -5.57 9.73
C PRO A 111 7.17 -7.00 9.98
N VAL A 112 7.17 -7.82 8.92
CA VAL A 112 7.63 -9.22 8.97
C VAL A 112 9.12 -9.31 9.34
N ARG A 113 9.93 -8.31 8.95
CA ARG A 113 11.37 -8.24 9.32
C ARG A 113 11.57 -8.09 10.83
N PHE A 114 10.59 -7.53 11.52
CA PHE A 114 10.58 -7.37 12.98
C PHE A 114 9.71 -8.43 13.68
N GLN A 115 9.38 -9.53 12.99
CA GLN A 115 8.53 -10.61 13.49
C GLN A 115 7.13 -10.14 13.92
N GLN A 116 6.64 -9.04 13.33
CA GLN A 116 5.30 -8.53 13.55
C GLN A 116 4.38 -9.00 12.43
N GLY A 117 3.22 -9.54 12.80
CA GLY A 117 2.17 -9.87 11.85
C GLY A 117 1.58 -8.61 11.22
N ARG A 118 1.13 -8.72 9.98
CA ARG A 118 0.48 -7.59 9.28
C ARG A 118 -0.98 -7.48 9.71
N TRP A 119 -1.44 -6.26 9.86
CA TRP A 119 -2.81 -5.96 10.30
C TRP A 119 -3.77 -5.79 9.10
N PRO A 120 -5.10 -5.92 9.29
CA PRO A 120 -6.08 -5.85 8.21
C PRO A 120 -6.00 -4.60 7.34
N ALA A 121 -5.83 -3.42 7.97
CA ALA A 121 -5.79 -2.16 7.25
C ALA A 121 -4.58 -2.06 6.30
N LEU A 122 -3.52 -2.83 6.52
CA LEU A 122 -2.36 -2.87 5.63
C LEU A 122 -2.70 -3.59 4.32
N TYR A 123 -3.40 -4.73 4.42
CA TYR A 123 -3.89 -5.47 3.27
C TYR A 123 -4.97 -4.70 2.50
N GLU A 124 -5.89 -4.08 3.23
CA GLU A 124 -6.93 -3.20 2.67
C GLU A 124 -6.28 -2.09 1.84
N PHE A 125 -5.29 -1.38 2.41
CA PHE A 125 -4.58 -0.32 1.73
C PHE A 125 -3.88 -0.83 0.46
N ALA A 126 -3.24 -2.00 0.53
CA ALA A 126 -2.56 -2.60 -0.62
C ALA A 126 -3.54 -2.94 -1.75
N PHE A 127 -4.62 -3.68 -1.47
CA PHE A 127 -5.59 -4.03 -2.50
C PHE A 127 -6.31 -2.80 -3.07
N CYS A 128 -6.65 -1.82 -2.23
CA CYS A 128 -7.25 -0.57 -2.67
C CYS A 128 -6.30 0.22 -3.59
N SER A 129 -5.03 0.36 -3.22
CA SER A 129 -4.02 1.06 -4.01
C SER A 129 -3.80 0.40 -5.38
N LEU A 130 -3.78 -0.93 -5.42
CA LEU A 130 -3.65 -1.68 -6.67
C LEU A 130 -4.88 -1.53 -7.56
N ALA A 131 -6.08 -1.71 -7.01
CA ALA A 131 -7.32 -1.55 -7.77
C ALA A 131 -7.44 -0.14 -8.38
N ALA A 132 -7.00 0.89 -7.65
CA ALA A 132 -7.00 2.27 -8.13
C ALA A 132 -6.10 2.50 -9.36
N THR A 133 -5.12 1.64 -9.63
CA THR A 133 -4.28 1.73 -10.84
C THR A 133 -5.02 1.31 -12.10
N ASN A 134 -6.08 0.51 -11.96
CA ASN A 134 -6.75 -0.17 -13.06
C ASN A 134 -5.81 -1.01 -13.97
N ASP A 135 -4.66 -1.45 -13.43
CA ASP A 135 -3.71 -2.32 -14.13
C ASP A 135 -3.99 -3.79 -13.76
N ALA A 136 -4.59 -4.52 -14.71
CA ALA A 136 -4.94 -5.93 -14.56
C ALA A 136 -3.73 -6.83 -14.28
N ARG A 137 -2.57 -6.53 -14.86
CA ARG A 137 -1.35 -7.33 -14.67
C ARG A 137 -0.80 -7.11 -13.27
N LEU A 138 -0.72 -5.86 -12.84
CA LEU A 138 -0.26 -5.52 -11.48
C LEU A 138 -1.16 -6.13 -10.42
N CYS A 139 -2.49 -6.07 -10.60
CA CYS A 139 -3.45 -6.71 -9.69
C CYS A 139 -3.30 -8.24 -9.72
N THR A 140 -3.17 -8.86 -10.90
CA THR A 140 -2.95 -10.31 -11.04
C THR A 140 -1.71 -10.77 -10.29
N ASP A 141 -0.58 -10.10 -10.52
CA ASP A 141 0.69 -10.45 -9.92
C ASP A 141 0.61 -10.28 -8.40
N ALA A 142 0.05 -9.17 -7.91
CA ALA A 142 -0.13 -8.94 -6.48
C ALA A 142 -1.06 -9.95 -5.81
N LEU A 143 -2.22 -10.26 -6.40
CA LEU A 143 -3.17 -11.23 -5.85
C LEU A 143 -2.53 -12.61 -5.66
N ARG A 144 -1.63 -13.03 -6.56
CA ARG A 144 -0.97 -14.33 -6.50
C ARG A 144 -0.02 -14.50 -5.32
N TRP A 145 0.47 -13.42 -4.70
CA TRP A 145 1.38 -13.52 -3.55
C TRP A 145 0.83 -12.84 -2.29
N VAL A 146 0.19 -11.67 -2.39
CA VAL A 146 -0.36 -10.94 -1.23
C VAL A 146 -1.51 -11.71 -0.59
N LEU A 147 -2.41 -12.29 -1.39
CA LEU A 147 -3.56 -13.01 -0.83
C LEU A 147 -3.13 -14.29 -0.10
N PRO A 148 -2.30 -15.20 -0.67
CA PRO A 148 -1.78 -16.31 0.09
C PRO A 148 -1.06 -15.88 1.35
N GLU A 149 -0.23 -14.84 1.31
CA GLU A 149 0.45 -14.32 2.50
C GLU A 149 -0.54 -13.86 3.59
N MET A 150 -1.60 -13.13 3.22
CA MET A 150 -2.67 -12.70 4.13
C MET A 150 -3.35 -13.88 4.82
N LEU A 151 -3.63 -14.94 4.06
CA LEU A 151 -4.30 -16.14 4.57
C LEU A 151 -3.40 -16.97 5.51
N HIS A 152 -2.07 -16.82 5.40
CA HIS A 152 -1.08 -17.53 6.21
C HIS A 152 -0.49 -16.65 7.34
N GLU A 153 -1.06 -15.48 7.61
CA GLU A 153 -0.66 -14.67 8.76
C GLU A 153 -0.84 -15.46 10.07
N PRO A 154 0.10 -15.37 11.02
CA PRO A 154 0.01 -16.10 12.30
C PRO A 154 -1.25 -15.79 13.10
N SER A 155 -1.71 -14.53 13.01
CA SER A 155 -3.02 -14.11 13.48
C SER A 155 -3.96 -14.06 12.29
N ARG A 156 -5.08 -14.78 12.38
CA ARG A 156 -6.10 -14.79 11.32
C ARG A 156 -6.58 -13.36 11.07
N VAL A 157 -6.30 -12.84 9.87
CA VAL A 157 -6.72 -11.50 9.45
C VAL A 157 -8.26 -11.47 9.37
N PRO A 158 -8.96 -10.61 10.13
CA PRO A 158 -10.40 -10.48 10.01
C PRO A 158 -10.80 -9.95 8.62
N PHE A 159 -11.76 -10.63 7.99
CA PHE A 159 -12.38 -10.21 6.73
C PHE A 159 -13.43 -9.13 6.96
N SER A 160 -12.97 -7.96 7.38
CA SER A 160 -13.82 -6.76 7.51
C SER A 160 -14.42 -6.37 6.15
N THR A 161 -15.53 -5.62 6.18
CA THR A 161 -16.15 -5.11 4.94
C THR A 161 -15.17 -4.30 4.09
N PRO A 162 -14.40 -3.34 4.62
CA PRO A 162 -13.44 -2.58 3.82
C PRO A 162 -12.35 -3.43 3.15
N LEU A 163 -11.82 -4.42 3.88
CA LEU A 163 -10.83 -5.34 3.33
C LEU A 163 -11.42 -6.19 2.20
N TYR A 164 -12.62 -6.73 2.40
CA TYR A 164 -13.31 -7.50 1.36
C TYR A 164 -13.58 -6.65 0.11
N ASP A 165 -14.11 -5.44 0.28
CA ASP A 165 -14.47 -4.58 -0.85
C ASP A 165 -13.23 -4.20 -1.66
N SER A 166 -12.12 -3.90 -0.98
CA SER A 166 -10.82 -3.61 -1.61
C SER A 166 -10.25 -4.83 -2.35
N LEU A 167 -10.29 -6.01 -1.73
CA LEU A 167 -9.84 -7.26 -2.35
C LEU A 167 -10.71 -7.62 -3.56
N ARG A 168 -12.04 -7.51 -3.46
CA ARG A 168 -12.97 -7.73 -4.57
C ARG A 168 -12.69 -6.75 -5.71
N ALA A 169 -12.49 -5.46 -5.42
CA ALA A 169 -12.13 -4.48 -6.44
C ALA A 169 -10.85 -4.87 -7.19
N CYS A 170 -9.80 -5.28 -6.46
CA CYS A 170 -8.54 -5.75 -7.06
C CYS A 170 -8.74 -7.01 -7.94
N ILE A 171 -9.56 -7.97 -7.47
CA ILE A 171 -9.93 -9.16 -8.26
C ILE A 171 -10.66 -8.77 -9.55
N LEU A 172 -11.58 -7.81 -9.49
CA LEU A 172 -12.34 -7.37 -10.66
C LEU A 172 -11.48 -6.58 -11.67
N VAL A 173 -10.43 -5.90 -11.22
CA VAL A 173 -9.44 -5.30 -12.12
C VAL A 173 -8.63 -6.40 -12.82
N ALA A 174 -8.23 -7.46 -12.10
CA ALA A 174 -7.48 -8.59 -12.66
C ALA A 174 -8.34 -9.45 -13.62
N ASP A 175 -9.61 -9.68 -13.30
CA ASP A 175 -10.58 -10.38 -14.13
C ASP A 175 -11.98 -9.75 -14.01
N PRO A 176 -12.34 -8.84 -14.94
CA PRO A 176 -13.63 -8.14 -14.92
C PRO A 176 -14.85 -9.04 -15.00
N MET A 177 -14.70 -10.27 -15.49
CA MET A 177 -15.82 -11.23 -15.60
C MET A 177 -15.93 -12.15 -14.38
N ALA A 178 -15.05 -12.01 -13.37
CA ALA A 178 -14.96 -12.96 -12.26
C ALA A 178 -16.28 -13.10 -11.49
N GLU A 179 -16.94 -11.98 -11.20
CA GLU A 179 -18.21 -11.94 -10.47
C GLU A 179 -19.38 -12.49 -11.29
N ASP A 180 -19.52 -12.03 -12.54
CA ASP A 180 -20.58 -12.51 -13.42
C ASP A 180 -20.49 -14.02 -13.63
N LEU A 181 -19.28 -14.57 -13.86
CA LEU A 181 -19.07 -16.00 -14.04
C LEU A 181 -19.28 -16.80 -12.74
N LEU A 182 -19.04 -16.19 -11.58
CA LEU A 182 -19.25 -16.83 -10.28
C LEU A 182 -20.74 -16.97 -9.96
N HIS A 183 -21.53 -15.93 -10.21
CA HIS A 183 -22.97 -15.91 -9.87
C HIS A 183 -23.88 -16.39 -11.00
N HIS A 184 -23.44 -16.25 -12.26
CA HIS A 184 -24.19 -16.64 -13.46
C HIS A 184 -23.33 -17.56 -14.34
N PRO A 185 -23.00 -18.78 -13.86
CA PRO A 185 -22.20 -19.71 -14.64
C PRO A 185 -22.91 -20.03 -15.97
N PRO A 186 -22.19 -20.03 -17.11
CA PRO A 186 -22.80 -20.25 -18.42
C PRO A 186 -23.44 -21.65 -18.51
N ASP A 187 -24.59 -21.73 -19.17
CA ASP A 187 -25.28 -22.98 -19.42
C ASP A 187 -24.40 -23.94 -20.22
N THR A 188 -24.15 -25.11 -19.65
CA THR A 188 -23.33 -26.17 -20.25
C THR A 188 -23.98 -26.82 -21.48
N GLY A 189 -25.20 -26.41 -21.84
CA GLY A 189 -26.01 -27.00 -22.91
C GLY A 189 -25.67 -26.59 -24.34
N GLY A 190 -24.90 -25.51 -24.56
CA GLY A 190 -24.65 -24.98 -25.92
C GLY A 190 -23.21 -24.58 -26.25
N VAL A 191 -22.39 -24.26 -25.24
CA VAL A 191 -20.96 -24.00 -25.41
C VAL A 191 -20.21 -25.32 -25.44
N ARG A 192 -19.18 -25.48 -26.30
CA ARG A 192 -18.30 -26.66 -26.26
C ARG A 192 -17.88 -26.86 -24.80
N LEU A 193 -18.23 -28.00 -24.17
CA LEU A 193 -18.03 -28.29 -22.74
C LEU A 193 -16.63 -27.87 -22.23
N THR A 194 -15.63 -27.92 -23.10
CA THR A 194 -14.25 -27.51 -22.85
C THR A 194 -14.06 -26.00 -22.63
N GLU A 195 -14.78 -25.13 -23.35
CA GLU A 195 -14.70 -23.66 -23.22
C GLU A 195 -15.44 -23.16 -21.99
N SER A 196 -16.64 -23.71 -21.72
CA SER A 196 -17.39 -23.44 -20.49
C SER A 196 -16.58 -23.85 -19.24
N ARG A 197 -15.91 -25.01 -19.28
CA ARG A 197 -15.01 -25.45 -18.22
C ARG A 197 -13.75 -24.57 -18.10
N LYS A 198 -13.25 -23.99 -19.20
CA LYS A 198 -12.10 -23.06 -19.15
C LYS A 198 -12.49 -21.73 -18.52
N LEU A 199 -13.68 -21.22 -18.79
CA LEU A 199 -14.24 -19.99 -18.20
C LEU A 199 -14.47 -20.15 -16.69
N GLN A 200 -15.02 -21.29 -16.24
CA GLN A 200 -15.20 -21.60 -14.80
C GLN A 200 -13.88 -21.92 -14.08
N ARG A 201 -12.83 -22.30 -14.81
CA ARG A 201 -11.48 -22.56 -14.26
C ARG A 201 -10.59 -21.33 -14.24
N ARG A 202 -11.14 -20.15 -14.57
CA ARG A 202 -10.40 -18.90 -14.39
C ARG A 202 -10.02 -18.76 -12.94
N GLU A 203 -8.72 -18.53 -12.72
CA GLU A 203 -8.11 -18.44 -11.40
C GLU A 203 -8.88 -17.48 -10.50
N PHE A 204 -9.21 -16.29 -11.01
CA PHE A 204 -9.85 -15.25 -10.22
C PHE A 204 -11.35 -15.44 -9.96
N VAL A 205 -12.05 -16.24 -10.77
CA VAL A 205 -13.41 -16.72 -10.44
C VAL A 205 -13.36 -17.62 -9.20
N ARG A 206 -12.39 -18.54 -9.15
CA ARG A 206 -12.19 -19.44 -8.01
C ARG A 206 -11.77 -18.66 -6.76
N VAL A 207 -10.79 -17.77 -6.90
CA VAL A 207 -10.31 -16.92 -5.81
C VAL A 207 -11.45 -16.08 -5.24
N LEU A 208 -12.30 -15.48 -6.07
CA LEU A 208 -13.46 -14.73 -5.60
C LEU A 208 -14.42 -15.60 -4.79
N GLY A 209 -14.75 -16.79 -5.28
CA GLY A 209 -15.61 -17.73 -4.55
C GLY A 209 -15.03 -18.17 -3.20
N GLU A 210 -13.71 -18.39 -3.13
CA GLU A 210 -13.00 -18.70 -1.89
C GLU A 210 -13.05 -17.52 -0.89
N VAL A 211 -12.82 -16.29 -1.37
CA VAL A 211 -12.91 -15.05 -0.58
C VAL A 211 -14.33 -14.84 -0.03
N GLU A 212 -15.37 -15.04 -0.84
CA GLU A 212 -16.78 -14.94 -0.38
C GLU A 212 -17.15 -16.01 0.64
N ALA A 213 -16.60 -17.22 0.51
CA ALA A 213 -16.79 -18.28 1.49
C ALA A 213 -16.11 -17.93 2.83
N LEU A 214 -14.88 -17.44 2.79
CA LEU A 214 -14.13 -16.99 3.98
C LEU A 214 -14.84 -15.83 4.68
N ARG A 215 -15.36 -14.86 3.93
CA ARG A 215 -16.14 -13.74 4.49
C ARG A 215 -17.37 -14.23 5.23
N ARG A 216 -18.15 -15.15 4.63
CA ARG A 216 -19.35 -15.71 5.27
C ARG A 216 -19.01 -16.42 6.59
N GLN A 217 -17.97 -17.26 6.58
CA GLN A 217 -17.50 -17.92 7.80
C GLN A 217 -17.14 -16.92 8.89
N TRP A 218 -16.42 -15.86 8.54
CA TRP A 218 -16.02 -14.82 9.50
C TRP A 218 -17.23 -14.05 10.07
N LEU A 219 -18.21 -13.70 9.22
CA LEU A 219 -19.43 -13.04 9.67
C LEU A 219 -20.26 -13.92 10.62
N ASP A 220 -20.33 -15.23 10.33
CA ASP A 220 -21.02 -16.20 11.18
C ASP A 220 -20.32 -16.35 12.55
N GLU A 221 -18.98 -16.42 12.56
CA GLU A 221 -18.17 -16.46 13.79
C GLU A 221 -18.36 -15.18 14.62
N ALA A 222 -18.32 -14.01 13.98
CA ALA A 222 -18.48 -12.71 14.64
C ALA A 222 -19.91 -12.52 15.20
N ALA A 223 -20.93 -13.08 14.55
CA ALA A 223 -22.30 -13.06 15.05
C ALA A 223 -22.44 -13.95 16.30
N ARG A 224 -21.81 -15.12 16.32
CA ARG A 224 -21.83 -16.05 17.46
C ARG A 224 -21.08 -15.50 18.69
N SER A 225 -20.01 -14.74 18.50
CA SER A 225 -19.23 -14.16 19.61
C SER A 225 -19.92 -12.97 20.29
N ARG A 226 -21.04 -12.48 19.75
CA ARG A 226 -21.80 -11.34 20.30
C ARG A 226 -23.06 -11.77 21.06
N LEU A 227 -23.37 -13.06 21.07
CA LEU A 227 -24.44 -13.70 21.83
C LEU A 227 -23.89 -14.18 23.18
#